data_AF-A0A661CDY2-F1
#
_entry.id   AF-A0A661CDY2-F1
#
_cell.length_a   1.000
_cell.length_b   1.000
_cell.length_c   1.000
_cell.angle_alpha   90.00
_cell.angle_beta   90.00
_cell.angle_gamma   90.00
#
_symmetry.space_group_name_H-M   'P 1'
#
loop_
_entity.id
_entity.type
_entity.pdbx_description
1 polymer ?
#
loop_
_entity_poly.entity_id
_entity_poly.type
_entity_poly.pdbx_seq_one_letter_code
_entity_poly.pdbx_strand_id
1 'polypeptide(L)'
;MISQNLFQPEAVCHERIQHLASIALDVVETLLTDTETPINVRLNAAFRIFELCDANRDKSDVGRIIVDGIEKNARDINNNTHVLSYLETLLKGLDVSKGPKREKHRDVGESMDTL
;
A
#
# COMPACT_ATOMS: atom_id res chain seq x y z
N MET A 1 -15.11 60.22 -28.86
CA MET A 1 -15.26 59.55 -27.54
C MET A 1 -14.14 58.55 -27.43
N ILE A 2 -13.24 58.74 -26.47
CA ILE A 2 -12.09 57.84 -26.26
C ILE A 2 -12.63 56.63 -25.48
N SER A 3 -12.64 55.46 -26.12
CA SER A 3 -12.96 54.20 -25.47
C SER A 3 -11.93 53.97 -24.36
N GLN A 4 -12.36 54.10 -23.11
CA GLN A 4 -11.56 53.71 -21.96
C GLN A 4 -11.45 52.19 -21.97
N ASN A 5 -10.30 51.68 -22.38
CA ASN A 5 -9.87 50.32 -22.08
C ASN A 5 -9.74 50.20 -20.56
N LEU A 6 -10.85 49.83 -19.92
CA LEU A 6 -10.89 49.50 -18.50
C LEU A 6 -10.12 48.18 -18.36
N PHE A 7 -8.81 48.26 -18.17
CA PHE A 7 -8.02 47.13 -17.69
C PHE A 7 -8.73 46.59 -16.46
N GLN A 8 -9.12 45.31 -16.49
CA GLN A 8 -9.76 44.61 -15.38
C GLN A 8 -8.68 43.77 -14.67
N PRO A 9 -7.83 44.38 -13.83
CA PRO A 9 -6.73 43.68 -13.16
C PRO A 9 -7.22 42.53 -12.27
N GLU A 10 -8.46 42.60 -11.79
CA GLU A 10 -9.11 41.56 -10.99
C GLU A 10 -9.37 40.29 -11.81
N ALA A 11 -9.81 40.43 -13.07
CA ALA A 11 -10.01 39.29 -13.98
C ALA A 11 -8.67 38.61 -14.33
N VAL A 12 -7.63 39.41 -14.63
CA VAL A 12 -6.27 38.91 -14.91
C VAL A 12 -5.65 38.23 -13.68
N CYS A 13 -5.91 38.76 -12.48
CA CYS A 13 -5.46 38.15 -11.23
C CYS A 13 -6.15 36.80 -10.99
N HIS A 14 -7.46 36.73 -11.24
CA HIS A 14 -8.24 35.51 -11.05
C HIS A 14 -7.80 34.38 -11.99
N GLU A 15 -7.62 34.67 -13.28
CA GLU A 15 -7.13 33.68 -14.26
C GLU A 15 -5.75 33.14 -13.91
N ARG A 16 -4.84 34.01 -13.45
CA ARG A 16 -3.50 33.58 -13.02
C ARG A 16 -3.55 32.69 -11.78
N ILE A 17 -4.42 32.99 -10.82
CA ILE A 17 -4.61 32.17 -9.62
C ILE A 17 -5.20 30.81 -10.00
N GLN A 18 -6.20 30.77 -10.88
CA GLN A 18 -6.78 29.52 -11.37
C GLN A 18 -5.75 28.66 -12.09
N HIS A 19 -4.91 29.26 -12.94
CA HIS A 19 -3.85 28.55 -13.64
C HIS A 19 -2.82 27.94 -12.67
N LEU A 20 -2.39 28.71 -11.66
CA LEU A 20 -1.50 28.21 -10.62
C LEU A 20 -2.14 27.08 -9.80
N ALA A 21 -3.44 27.17 -9.51
CA ALA A 21 -4.17 26.12 -8.83
C ALA A 21 -4.23 24.83 -9.65
N SER A 22 -4.45 24.93 -10.97
CA SER A 22 -4.41 23.78 -11.88
C SER A 22 -3.06 23.07 -11.86
N ILE A 23 -1.97 23.84 -12.00
CA ILE A 23 -0.61 23.28 -11.96
C ILE A 23 -0.35 22.59 -10.61
N ALA A 24 -0.78 23.21 -9.52
CA ALA A 24 -0.62 22.62 -8.20
C ALA A 24 -1.38 21.28 -8.07
N LEU A 25 -2.61 21.19 -8.59
CA LEU A 25 -3.38 19.94 -8.58
C LEU A 25 -2.71 18.85 -9.42
N ASP A 26 -2.20 19.17 -10.61
CA ASP A 26 -1.48 18.22 -11.47
C ASP A 26 -0.23 17.64 -10.77
N VAL A 27 0.52 18.51 -10.08
CA VAL A 27 1.69 18.09 -9.30
C VAL A 27 1.29 17.13 -8.19
N VAL A 28 0.19 17.41 -7.49
CA VAL A 28 -0.22 16.52 -6.41
C VAL A 28 -0.79 15.20 -6.93
N GLU A 29 -1.53 15.19 -8.05
CA GLU A 29 -1.95 13.95 -8.70
C GLU A 29 -0.74 13.08 -9.07
N THR A 30 0.29 13.69 -9.64
CA THR A 30 1.55 13.02 -9.95
C THR A 30 2.20 12.45 -8.68
N LEU A 31 2.23 13.22 -7.59
CA LEU A 31 2.78 12.77 -6.32
C LEU A 31 2.00 11.58 -5.73
N LEU A 32 0.67 11.58 -5.83
CA LEU A 32 -0.17 10.51 -5.27
C LEU A 32 -0.04 9.19 -6.02
N THR A 33 0.27 9.25 -7.31
CA THR A 33 0.42 8.09 -8.19
C THR A 33 1.86 7.57 -8.28
N ASP A 34 2.85 8.37 -7.86
CA ASP A 34 4.26 7.98 -7.88
C ASP A 34 4.58 6.85 -6.91
N THR A 35 4.94 5.67 -7.43
CA THR A 35 5.29 4.51 -6.60
C THR A 35 6.68 4.59 -5.98
N GLU A 36 7.57 5.43 -6.51
CA GLU A 36 8.93 5.64 -6.00
C GLU A 36 8.92 6.54 -4.76
N THR A 37 7.96 7.46 -4.65
CA THR A 37 7.79 8.28 -3.46
C THR A 37 7.32 7.43 -2.26
N PRO A 38 7.94 7.61 -1.08
CA PRO A 38 7.53 6.93 0.15
C PRO A 38 6.04 7.08 0.46
N ILE A 39 5.40 5.97 0.84
CA ILE A 39 3.95 5.91 1.04
C ILE A 39 3.45 6.92 2.10
N ASN A 40 4.24 7.19 3.14
CA ASN A 40 3.90 8.16 4.17
C ASN A 40 3.81 9.60 3.62
N VAL A 41 4.67 9.95 2.65
CA VAL A 41 4.64 11.26 2.00
C VAL A 41 3.40 11.39 1.14
N ARG A 42 3.07 10.34 0.36
CA ARG A 42 1.86 10.31 -0.47
C ARG A 42 0.58 10.38 0.34
N LEU A 43 0.50 9.62 1.43
CA LEU A 43 -0.64 9.67 2.34
C LEU A 43 -0.80 11.03 3.00
N ASN A 44 0.29 11.65 3.45
CA ASN A 44 0.24 13.00 4.03
C ASN A 44 -0.24 14.05 3.01
N ALA A 45 0.20 13.95 1.75
CA ALA A 45 -0.30 14.82 0.69
C ALA A 45 -1.80 14.60 0.42
N ALA A 46 -2.25 13.34 0.35
CA ALA A 46 -3.66 12.98 0.15
C ALA A 46 -4.54 13.56 1.27
N PHE A 47 -4.13 13.40 2.53
CA PHE A 47 -4.88 13.91 3.68
C PHE A 47 -4.95 15.43 3.68
N ARG A 48 -3.87 16.13 3.33
CA ARG A 48 -3.89 17.59 3.23
C ARG A 48 -4.80 18.12 2.13
N ILE A 49 -4.81 17.49 0.95
CA ILE A 49 -5.80 17.84 -0.09
C ILE A 49 -7.21 17.61 0.43
N PHE A 50 -7.43 16.48 1.10
CA PHE A 50 -8.72 16.15 1.65
C PHE A 50 -9.19 17.24 2.62
N GLU A 51 -8.36 17.66 3.57
CA GLU A 51 -8.66 18.77 4.50
C GLU A 51 -8.99 20.09 3.77
N LEU A 52 -8.29 20.39 2.68
CA LEU A 52 -8.54 21.59 1.87
C LEU A 52 -9.88 21.53 1.13
N CYS A 53 -10.25 20.36 0.61
CA CYS A 53 -11.52 20.13 -0.08
C CYS A 53 -12.72 20.06 0.87
N ASP A 54 -12.50 19.61 2.11
CA ASP A 54 -13.53 19.39 3.13
C ASP A 54 -13.84 20.64 3.98
N ALA A 55 -13.20 21.79 3.67
CA ALA A 55 -13.40 23.06 4.39
C ALA A 55 -14.85 23.60 4.34
N ASN A 56 -15.72 23.05 3.48
CA ASN A 56 -17.10 23.52 3.26
C ASN A 56 -18.17 22.40 3.30
N ARG A 57 -17.85 21.16 3.69
CA ARG A 57 -18.82 20.05 3.71
C ARG A 57 -18.94 19.41 5.10
N ASP A 58 -20.13 18.89 5.39
CA ASP A 58 -20.38 18.06 6.58
C ASP A 58 -19.38 16.89 6.58
N LYS A 59 -18.45 16.92 7.54
CA LYS A 59 -17.29 16.02 7.72
C LYS A 59 -17.60 14.51 7.81
N SER A 60 -18.87 14.09 7.73
CA SER A 60 -19.29 12.76 8.19
C SER A 60 -19.09 11.64 7.18
N ASP A 61 -19.23 11.90 5.88
CA ASP A 61 -19.39 10.79 4.91
C ASP A 61 -18.08 10.36 4.27
N VAL A 62 -17.29 11.30 3.73
CA VAL A 62 -16.08 10.92 2.98
C VAL A 62 -14.94 10.51 3.90
N GLY A 63 -14.76 11.22 5.03
CA GLY A 63 -13.77 10.85 6.04
C GLY A 63 -14.04 9.44 6.61
N ARG A 64 -15.31 9.08 6.78
CA ARG A 64 -15.72 7.75 7.25
C ARG A 64 -15.46 6.65 6.22
N ILE A 65 -15.71 6.88 4.93
CA ILE A 65 -15.37 5.93 3.86
C ILE A 65 -13.86 5.63 3.84
N ILE A 66 -13.02 6.65 4.06
CA ILE A 66 -11.57 6.48 4.12
C ILE A 66 -11.17 5.64 5.33
N VAL A 67 -11.69 5.96 6.51
CA VAL A 67 -11.44 5.19 7.74
C VAL A 67 -11.88 3.74 7.57
N ASP A 68 -13.09 3.50 7.08
CA ASP A 68 -13.62 2.16 6.82
C ASP A 68 -12.74 1.38 5.83
N GLY A 69 -12.21 2.06 4.81
CA GLY A 69 -11.26 1.49 3.84
C GLY A 69 -9.91 1.11 4.47
N ILE A 70 -9.36 1.98 5.32
CA ILE A 70 -8.12 1.70 6.07
C ILE A 70 -8.31 0.51 7.00
N GLU A 71 -9.42 0.47 7.74
CA GLU A 71 -9.72 -0.64 8.65
C GLU A 71 -9.89 -1.97 7.89
N LYS A 72 -10.57 -1.94 6.73
CA LYS A 72 -10.71 -3.12 5.87
C LYS A 72 -9.33 -3.62 5.42
N ASN A 73 -8.48 -2.72 4.92
CA ASN A 73 -7.13 -3.08 4.51
C ASN A 73 -6.30 -3.65 5.66
N ALA A 74 -6.42 -3.10 6.87
CA ALA A 74 -5.73 -3.63 8.05
C ALA A 74 -6.18 -5.07 8.38
N ARG A 75 -7.49 -5.34 8.30
CA ARG A 75 -8.03 -6.71 8.48
C ARG A 75 -7.53 -7.66 7.40
N ASP A 76 -7.52 -7.23 6.14
CA ASP A 76 -7.07 -8.06 5.01
C ASP A 76 -5.57 -8.39 5.11
N ILE A 77 -4.73 -7.43 5.54
CA ILE A 77 -3.30 -7.67 5.81
C ILE A 77 -3.11 -8.67 6.95
N ASN A 78 -3.89 -8.57 8.03
CA ASN A 78 -3.81 -9.52 9.13
C ASN A 78 -4.17 -10.94 8.67
N ASN A 79 -5.25 -11.08 7.88
CA ASN A 79 -5.66 -12.36 7.31
C ASN A 79 -4.57 -12.94 6.39
N ASN A 80 -4.01 -12.12 5.50
CA ASN A 80 -2.92 -12.53 4.62
C ASN A 80 -1.69 -13.00 5.43
N THR A 81 -1.38 -12.34 6.54
CA THR A 81 -0.26 -12.72 7.41
C THR A 81 -0.48 -14.11 8.02
N HIS A 82 -1.70 -14.42 8.47
CA HIS A 82 -2.04 -15.76 8.97
C HIS A 82 -1.92 -16.84 7.90
N VAL A 83 -2.43 -16.58 6.70
CA VAL A 83 -2.32 -17.51 5.56
C VAL A 83 -0.86 -17.74 5.18
N LEU A 84 -0.05 -16.68 5.11
CA LEU A 84 1.38 -16.77 4.81
C LEU A 84 2.13 -17.55 5.89
N SER A 85 1.82 -17.34 7.16
CA SER A 85 2.41 -18.09 8.28
C SER A 85 2.06 -19.59 8.24
N TYR A 86 0.82 -19.90 7.84
CA TYR A 86 0.40 -21.29 7.64
C TYR A 86 1.14 -21.94 6.46
N LEU A 87 1.25 -21.24 5.33
CA LEU A 87 2.02 -21.72 4.18
C LEU A 87 3.50 -21.93 4.53
N GLU A 88 4.12 -21.01 5.27
CA GLU A 88 5.49 -21.15 5.77
C GLU A 88 5.65 -22.42 6.64
N THR A 89 4.66 -22.71 7.50
CA THR A 89 4.65 -23.91 8.34
C THR A 89 4.56 -25.18 7.51
N LEU A 90 3.70 -25.22 6.50
CA LEU A 90 3.60 -26.37 5.59
C LEU A 90 4.89 -26.61 4.81
N LEU A 91 5.52 -25.55 4.32
CA LEU A 91 6.80 -25.63 3.61
C LEU A 91 7.91 -26.15 4.52
N LYS A 92 8.00 -25.67 5.76
CA LYS A 92 8.96 -26.19 6.77
C LYS A 92 8.68 -27.65 7.13
N GLY A 93 7.41 -28.05 7.24
CA GLY A 93 7.01 -29.43 7.52
C GLY A 93 7.35 -30.41 6.38
N LEU A 94 7.28 -29.94 5.13
CA LEU A 94 7.68 -30.71 3.94
C LEU A 94 9.19 -30.95 3.88
N ASP A 95 10.02 -30.03 4.38
CA ASP A 95 11.47 -30.23 4.49
C ASP A 95 11.84 -31.28 5.55
N VAL A 96 11.01 -31.50 6.58
CA VAL A 96 11.21 -32.58 7.57
C VAL A 96 10.83 -33.96 7.00
N SER A 97 10.02 -34.02 5.95
CA SER A 97 9.57 -35.28 5.33
C SER A 97 10.62 -35.95 4.41
N LYS A 98 11.79 -35.34 4.19
CA LYS A 98 12.87 -35.98 3.43
C LYS A 98 13.72 -36.90 4.30
N GLY A 99 13.21 -38.12 4.49
CA GLY A 99 14.03 -39.34 4.54
C GLY A 99 13.81 -40.25 5.75
N PRO A 100 13.19 -41.44 5.59
CA PRO A 100 13.49 -42.54 6.50
C PRO A 100 14.97 -42.90 6.31
N LYS A 101 15.77 -42.76 7.38
CA LYS A 101 17.11 -43.33 7.43
C LYS A 101 16.94 -44.83 7.21
N ARG A 102 17.31 -45.32 6.02
CA ARG A 102 17.37 -46.75 5.71
C ARG A 102 18.15 -47.43 6.84
N GLU A 103 17.45 -48.26 7.61
CA GLU A 103 18.09 -49.21 8.51
C GLU A 103 19.10 -50.01 7.70
N LYS A 104 20.38 -49.87 8.05
CA LYS A 104 21.40 -50.83 7.64
C LYS A 104 21.06 -52.13 8.37
N HIS A 105 20.33 -53.01 7.69
CA HIS A 105 20.38 -54.44 7.99
C HIS A 105 21.85 -54.85 7.77
N ARG A 106 22.62 -54.96 8.85
CA ARG A 106 23.88 -55.69 8.82
C ARG A 106 23.52 -57.15 9.02
N ASP A 107 23.76 -57.92 7.97
CA ASP A 107 23.83 -59.37 8.03
C ASP A 107 24.61 -59.79 9.28
N VAL A 108 23.96 -60.61 10.09
CA VAL A 108 24.60 -61.39 11.14
C VAL A 108 25.41 -62.44 10.41
N GLY A 109 26.71 -62.20 10.29
CA GLY A 109 27.66 -63.25 9.89
C GLY A 109 27.66 -64.31 10.97
N GLU A 110 27.00 -65.44 10.70
CA GLU A 110 27.21 -66.69 11.41
C GLU A 110 28.67 -67.10 11.24
N SER A 111 29.49 -66.89 12.28
CA SER A 111 30.75 -67.62 12.44
C SER A 111 30.41 -68.91 13.17
N MET A 112 30.15 -69.95 12.40
CA MET A 112 30.01 -71.31 12.90
C MET A 112 31.40 -71.95 12.85
N ASP A 113 32.15 -71.83 13.94
CA ASP A 113 33.41 -72.56 14.10
C ASP A 113 33.08 -74.05 14.24
N THR A 114 33.46 -74.80 13.21
CA THR A 114 33.47 -76.26 13.17
C THR A 114 34.62 -76.82 14.00
N LEU A 115 34.28 -77.78 14.88
CA LEU A 115 35.06 -78.91 15.42
C LEU A 115 36.57 -78.74 15.67
#